data_AF-A0A1F9MVE5-F1
#
_entry.id   AF-A0A1F9MVE5-F1
#
_cell.length_a   1.000
_cell.length_b   1.000
_cell.length_c   1.000
_cell.angle_alpha   90.00
_cell.angle_beta   90.00
_cell.angle_gamma   90.00
#
_symmetry.space_group_name_H-M   'P 1'
#
loop_
_entity.id
_entity.type
_entity.pdbx_description
1 polymer ?
#
loop_
_entity_poly.entity_id
_entity_poly.type
_entity_poly.pdbx_seq_one_letter_code
_entity_poly.pdbx_strand_id
1 'polypeptide(L)'
;MAARAANCADVSPRAPMVCFQILPHRLQPAVEISYGPSMGTPMRTQTIPFARGPKFVTRMVVVTLFLVLGATLASGAAAYVVAIRTVEDEIEFAGQSLAHGLSGSIVTIISKPGAEGELQVILNQSLRVDKEARIADALIVAKDMTVVAAKDPSQVGQRYSRFSGLAQLTSMQTVHIRGSGTRITAPVQWGQKDKRTLGYVVITLSEHAFAQARRGVLISFSILFFVASLATVFLTRRVLQRLLKPVVDLGNAARALAAGDSDFPLEPKSSDEIGVATQSFLKMRSAQRVFVRFSNPALVKEILEGRAPDRPVEVKLSVGFGDGVRFTDWSNAHTANEIGSLLSDYFTLFGQLVAKHGGIIEKFMGDAVMCYFGLHGDASTHASLSSLRTHVAAQHLLALANTAFARYHSRRILMFRFAVATGRCVVGPMGARGVKLDYTIIGETVNLASRLEGLAAPGGLAIDRFTYLNVEGANRLLCEGPAQQKVKGFVDPVHIYRVIGYRDKAETDLLCQTLLDLLQTEEARDVLRLTKNQFAELFAEAEQRLMSQDVRLPTSADAAALAT
;
A
#
# COMPACT_ATOMS: atom_id res chain seq x y z
N MET A 1 -40.05 2.71 7.20
CA MET A 1 -41.23 2.67 6.30
C MET A 1 -42.13 3.83 6.68
N ALA A 2 -42.56 4.63 5.68
CA ALA A 2 -43.38 5.86 5.75
C ALA A 2 -42.69 7.06 6.44
N ALA A 3 -42.71 8.31 5.95
CA ALA A 3 -43.32 8.93 4.77
C ALA A 3 -42.57 10.23 4.44
N ARG A 4 -42.41 10.56 3.16
CA ARG A 4 -42.40 11.95 2.65
C ARG A 4 -42.50 11.90 1.13
N ALA A 5 -43.74 11.94 0.65
CA ALA A 5 -44.08 12.17 -0.74
C ALA A 5 -44.22 13.69 -1.00
N ALA A 6 -43.95 14.05 -2.25
CA ALA A 6 -44.36 15.24 -2.99
C ALA A 6 -43.60 16.57 -2.74
N ASN A 7 -42.72 16.94 -3.68
CA ASN A 7 -43.06 17.87 -4.77
C ASN A 7 -41.86 18.03 -5.70
N CYS A 8 -41.83 17.27 -6.80
CA CYS A 8 -40.89 17.46 -7.91
C CYS A 8 -41.66 18.03 -9.09
N ALA A 9 -41.32 19.27 -9.48
CA ALA A 9 -41.63 19.78 -10.80
C ALA A 9 -40.60 19.28 -11.82
N ASP A 10 -41.12 19.01 -13.00
CA ASP A 10 -40.63 18.17 -14.09
C ASP A 10 -39.46 18.80 -14.88
N VAL A 11 -38.27 18.16 -14.91
CA VAL A 11 -37.20 18.44 -15.90
C VAL A 11 -36.30 17.20 -16.13
N SER A 12 -36.46 16.58 -17.30
CA SER A 12 -35.51 15.82 -18.17
C SER A 12 -34.47 14.81 -17.57
N PRO A 13 -34.42 13.53 -18.02
CA PRO A 13 -33.72 12.45 -17.32
C PRO A 13 -32.59 11.79 -18.16
N ARG A 14 -31.35 12.30 -18.22
CA ARG A 14 -30.26 11.60 -18.97
C ARG A 14 -28.82 11.75 -18.43
N ALA A 15 -28.59 11.64 -17.12
CA ALA A 15 -27.24 11.43 -16.61
C ALA A 15 -27.23 10.36 -15.49
N PRO A 16 -26.43 9.28 -15.61
CA PRO A 16 -26.25 8.34 -14.50
C PRO A 16 -25.51 9.04 -13.36
N MET A 17 -26.08 9.03 -12.16
CA MET A 17 -25.40 9.47 -10.94
C MET A 17 -24.60 8.29 -10.37
N VAL A 18 -23.33 8.53 -10.03
CA VAL A 18 -22.51 7.63 -9.24
C VAL A 18 -22.10 8.39 -7.98
N CYS A 19 -22.61 7.97 -6.83
CA CYS A 19 -22.22 8.50 -5.53
C CYS A 19 -21.32 7.49 -4.81
N PHE A 20 -20.17 7.98 -4.33
CA PHE A 20 -19.24 7.22 -3.51
C PHE A 20 -19.35 7.71 -2.08
N GLN A 21 -19.75 6.84 -1.16
CA GLN A 21 -19.76 7.16 0.27
C GLN A 21 -18.88 6.16 1.03
N ILE A 22 -17.89 6.68 1.76
CA ILE A 22 -17.05 5.90 2.66
C ILE A 22 -17.78 5.85 4.01
N LEU A 23 -18.07 4.65 4.52
CA LEU A 23 -18.75 4.45 5.80
C LEU A 23 -17.73 4.11 6.91
N PRO A 24 -17.27 5.08 7.71
CA PRO A 24 -16.25 4.85 8.75
C PRO A 24 -16.79 4.11 9.99
N HIS A 25 -18.10 4.05 10.22
CA HIS A 25 -18.70 3.50 11.44
C HIS A 25 -19.03 1.99 11.42
N ARG A 26 -18.62 1.24 10.38
CA ARG A 26 -18.75 -0.22 10.38
C ARG A 26 -17.48 -0.87 10.92
N LEU A 27 -17.64 -1.99 11.63
CA LEU A 27 -16.56 -2.91 12.05
C LEU A 27 -15.62 -3.36 10.90
N GLN A 28 -16.04 -3.14 9.64
CA GLN A 28 -15.21 -3.25 8.45
C GLN A 28 -15.48 -2.04 7.54
N PRO A 29 -14.44 -1.33 7.06
CA PRO A 29 -14.64 -0.32 6.04
C PRO A 29 -15.23 -0.97 4.79
N ALA A 30 -16.17 -0.29 4.13
CA ALA A 30 -16.73 -0.69 2.86
C ALA A 30 -16.95 0.55 1.99
N VAL A 31 -16.83 0.39 0.68
CA VAL A 31 -17.26 1.42 -0.27
C VAL A 31 -18.70 1.10 -0.63
N GLU A 32 -19.59 2.06 -0.41
CA GLU A 32 -20.97 1.97 -0.87
C GLU A 32 -21.08 2.73 -2.18
N ILE A 33 -21.32 2.00 -3.28
CA ILE A 33 -21.52 2.58 -4.61
C ILE A 33 -23.02 2.56 -4.87
N SER A 34 -23.62 3.74 -4.97
CA SER A 34 -25.02 3.88 -5.36
C SER A 34 -25.10 4.36 -6.81
N TYR A 35 -25.75 3.55 -7.66
CA TYR A 35 -25.93 3.85 -9.08
C TYR A 35 -27.39 3.62 -9.51
N GLY A 36 -27.88 4.47 -10.41
CA GLY A 36 -29.25 4.42 -10.94
C GLY A 36 -29.38 5.13 -12.29
N PRO A 37 -30.30 4.68 -13.17
CA PRO A 37 -30.41 5.18 -14.54
C PRO A 37 -31.02 6.59 -14.66
N SER A 38 -31.70 7.11 -13.62
CA SER A 38 -32.22 8.48 -13.54
C SER A 38 -32.89 8.75 -12.18
N MET A 39 -33.18 10.02 -11.86
CA MET A 39 -33.96 10.42 -10.68
C MET A 39 -35.30 9.67 -10.63
N GLY A 40 -35.60 9.03 -9.49
CA GLY A 40 -36.89 8.37 -9.21
C GLY A 40 -36.88 6.84 -9.31
N THR A 41 -35.79 6.21 -9.78
CA THR A 41 -35.62 4.75 -9.69
C THR A 41 -34.93 4.36 -8.38
N PRO A 42 -35.26 3.21 -7.76
CA PRO A 42 -34.58 2.77 -6.55
C PRO A 42 -33.08 2.59 -6.84
N MET A 43 -32.23 3.36 -6.14
CA MET A 43 -30.79 3.27 -6.27
C MET A 43 -30.36 1.84 -5.96
N ARG A 44 -29.58 1.23 -6.86
CA ARG A 44 -28.89 -0.02 -6.55
C ARG A 44 -27.67 0.34 -5.74
N THR A 45 -27.69 -0.08 -4.49
CA THR A 45 -26.57 0.09 -3.56
C THR A 45 -25.74 -1.16 -3.59
N GLN A 46 -24.50 -1.06 -4.07
CA GLN A 46 -23.53 -2.13 -4.01
C GLN A 46 -22.51 -1.80 -2.92
N THR A 47 -22.59 -2.54 -1.82
CA THR A 47 -21.56 -2.49 -0.78
C THR A 47 -20.41 -3.40 -1.19
N ILE A 48 -19.25 -2.82 -1.49
CA ILE A 48 -18.02 -3.58 -1.73
C ILE A 48 -17.26 -3.63 -0.40
N PRO A 49 -17.22 -4.78 0.29
CA PRO A 49 -16.43 -4.90 1.50
C PRO A 49 -14.95 -4.76 1.15
N PHE A 50 -14.18 -3.97 1.92
CA PHE A 50 -12.73 -3.94 1.74
C PHE A 50 -12.17 -5.33 2.05
N ALA A 51 -11.57 -5.97 1.03
CA ALA A 51 -10.98 -7.28 1.19
C ALA A 51 -9.86 -7.26 2.25
N ARG A 52 -9.94 -8.19 3.22
CA ARG A 52 -8.94 -8.39 4.28
C ARG A 52 -7.59 -8.82 3.67
N GLY A 53 -6.76 -7.87 3.25
CA GLY A 53 -5.40 -8.10 2.74
C GLY A 53 -5.33 -9.06 1.54
N PRO A 54 -4.14 -9.34 0.99
CA PRO A 54 -3.99 -10.23 -0.16
C PRO A 54 -4.11 -11.72 0.25
N LYS A 55 -5.11 -12.09 1.07
CA LYS A 55 -5.32 -13.49 1.50
C LYS A 55 -5.55 -14.42 0.31
N PHE A 56 -6.20 -13.94 -0.75
CA PHE A 56 -6.45 -14.74 -1.94
C PHE A 56 -5.15 -15.12 -2.65
N VAL A 57 -4.26 -14.16 -2.89
CA VAL A 57 -3.03 -14.42 -3.63
C VAL A 57 -2.02 -15.19 -2.79
N THR A 58 -1.92 -14.90 -1.49
CA THR A 58 -1.12 -15.73 -0.57
C THR A 58 -1.61 -17.17 -0.56
N ARG A 59 -2.93 -17.42 -0.54
CA ARG A 59 -3.50 -18.77 -0.63
C ARG A 59 -3.16 -19.44 -1.96
N MET A 60 -3.31 -18.74 -3.09
CA MET A 60 -2.93 -19.27 -4.40
C MET A 60 -1.45 -19.68 -4.46
N VAL A 61 -0.56 -18.85 -3.94
CA VAL A 61 0.89 -19.14 -3.93
C VAL A 61 1.20 -20.34 -3.05
N VAL A 62 0.58 -20.44 -1.87
CA VAL A 62 0.73 -21.59 -0.97
C VAL A 62 0.23 -22.86 -1.64
N VAL A 63 -0.94 -22.84 -2.29
CA VAL A 63 -1.49 -23.98 -3.02
C VAL A 63 -0.55 -24.40 -4.16
N THR A 64 -0.07 -23.46 -4.97
CA THR A 64 0.89 -23.76 -6.04
C THR A 64 2.19 -24.35 -5.50
N LEU A 65 2.70 -23.82 -4.38
CA LEU A 65 3.90 -24.35 -3.73
C LEU A 65 3.69 -25.81 -3.29
N PHE A 66 2.56 -26.12 -2.65
CA PHE A 66 2.21 -27.49 -2.26
C PHE A 66 2.07 -28.42 -3.46
N LEU A 67 1.42 -27.96 -4.55
CA LEU A 67 1.28 -28.75 -5.77
C LEU A 67 2.64 -29.06 -6.42
N VAL A 68 3.54 -28.08 -6.51
CA VAL A 68 4.87 -28.26 -7.11
C VAL A 68 5.75 -29.17 -6.24
N LEU A 69 5.76 -28.97 -4.92
CA LEU A 69 6.48 -29.85 -3.98
C LEU A 69 5.94 -31.27 -4.03
N GLY A 70 4.61 -31.44 -4.05
CA GLY A 70 3.96 -32.74 -4.17
C GLY A 70 4.32 -33.46 -5.47
N ALA A 71 4.29 -32.74 -6.61
CA ALA A 71 4.68 -33.29 -7.90
C ALA A 71 6.17 -33.69 -7.93
N THR A 72 7.04 -32.90 -7.31
CA THR A 72 8.48 -33.16 -7.23
C THR A 72 8.79 -34.38 -6.35
N LEU A 73 8.06 -34.54 -5.24
CA LEU A 73 8.16 -35.72 -4.38
C LEU A 73 7.68 -36.98 -5.10
N ALA A 74 6.54 -36.92 -5.78
CA ALA A 74 5.97 -38.06 -6.51
C ALA A 74 6.88 -38.51 -7.66
N SER A 75 7.40 -37.57 -8.47
CA SER A 75 8.33 -37.88 -9.56
C SER A 75 9.66 -38.41 -9.03
N GLY A 76 10.20 -37.82 -7.96
CA GLY A 76 11.41 -38.29 -7.29
C GLY A 76 11.26 -39.72 -6.74
N ALA A 77 10.12 -40.04 -6.13
CA ALA A 77 9.83 -41.39 -5.65
C ALA A 77 9.74 -42.42 -6.78
N ALA A 78 9.09 -42.09 -7.89
CA ALA A 78 9.02 -42.95 -9.06
C ALA A 78 10.41 -43.20 -9.67
N ALA A 79 11.22 -42.16 -9.84
CA ALA A 79 12.58 -42.25 -10.35
C ALA A 79 13.49 -43.09 -9.43
N TYR A 80 13.33 -42.97 -8.11
CA TYR A 80 14.04 -43.79 -7.13
C TYR A 80 13.69 -45.28 -7.26
N VAL A 81 12.40 -45.62 -7.41
CA VAL A 81 11.96 -47.01 -7.60
C VAL A 81 12.53 -47.61 -8.88
N VAL A 82 12.54 -46.84 -9.98
CA VAL A 82 13.16 -47.29 -11.24
C VAL A 82 14.65 -47.49 -11.08
N ALA A 83 15.36 -46.53 -10.47
CA ALA A 83 16.82 -46.59 -10.29
C ALA A 83 17.25 -47.81 -9.47
N ILE A 84 16.52 -48.16 -8.41
CA ILE A 84 16.81 -49.37 -7.62
C ILE A 84 16.62 -50.62 -8.45
N ARG A 85 15.51 -50.74 -9.18
CA ARG A 85 15.25 -51.91 -10.03
C ARG A 85 16.33 -52.09 -11.09
N THR A 86 16.76 -50.99 -11.72
CA THR A 86 17.84 -51.03 -12.71
C THR A 86 19.15 -51.55 -12.11
N VAL A 87 19.52 -51.11 -10.91
CA VAL A 87 20.72 -51.61 -10.21
C VAL A 87 20.55 -53.08 -9.81
N GLU A 88 19.37 -53.49 -9.35
CA GLU A 88 19.08 -54.88 -8.98
C GLU A 88 19.20 -55.83 -10.18
N ASP A 89 18.57 -55.46 -11.30
CA ASP A 89 18.60 -56.22 -12.56
C ASP A 89 20.02 -56.33 -13.11
N GLU A 90 20.82 -55.25 -13.05
CA GLU A 90 22.21 -55.25 -13.52
C GLU A 90 23.10 -56.21 -12.72
N ILE A 91 22.95 -56.24 -11.40
CA ILE A 91 23.71 -57.14 -10.52
C ILE A 91 23.28 -58.60 -10.73
N GLU A 92 21.97 -58.86 -10.84
CA GLU A 92 21.47 -60.21 -11.10
C GLU A 92 21.97 -60.72 -12.46
N PHE A 93 21.87 -59.90 -13.51
CA PHE A 93 22.34 -60.24 -14.85
C PHE A 93 23.84 -60.55 -14.89
N ALA A 94 24.66 -59.80 -14.15
CA ALA A 94 26.08 -60.09 -14.01
C ALA A 94 26.33 -61.45 -13.34
N GLY A 95 25.57 -61.78 -12.28
CA GLY A 95 25.62 -63.08 -11.61
C GLY A 95 25.19 -64.24 -12.51
N GLN A 96 24.13 -64.05 -13.31
CA GLN A 96 23.67 -65.03 -14.29
C GLN A 96 24.73 -65.26 -15.38
N SER A 97 25.29 -64.18 -15.92
CA SER A 97 26.36 -64.24 -16.93
C SER A 97 27.58 -65.01 -16.42
N LEU A 98 27.98 -64.78 -15.16
CA LEU A 98 29.08 -65.49 -14.52
C LEU A 98 28.78 -66.97 -14.33
N ALA A 99 27.60 -67.31 -13.80
CA ALA A 99 27.18 -68.70 -13.60
C ALA A 99 27.08 -69.46 -14.93
N HIS A 100 26.58 -68.81 -15.99
CA HIS A 100 26.51 -69.37 -17.32
C HIS A 100 27.91 -69.62 -17.90
N GLY A 101 28.80 -68.62 -17.84
CA GLY A 101 30.18 -68.73 -18.31
C GLY A 101 30.94 -69.86 -17.61
N LEU A 102 30.88 -69.90 -16.28
CA LEU A 102 31.49 -70.96 -15.47
C LEU A 102 30.94 -72.34 -15.84
N SER A 103 29.61 -72.47 -15.96
CA SER A 103 28.99 -73.76 -16.28
C SER A 103 29.42 -74.31 -17.64
N GLY A 104 29.70 -73.44 -18.62
CA GLY A 104 30.20 -73.82 -19.94
C GLY A 104 31.69 -74.16 -19.95
N SER A 105 32.52 -73.42 -19.20
CA SER A 105 33.98 -73.62 -19.19
C SER A 105 34.41 -74.92 -18.50
N ILE A 106 33.63 -75.44 -17.55
CA ILE A 106 34.03 -76.61 -16.74
C ILE A 106 33.46 -77.95 -17.21
N VAL A 107 32.66 -77.98 -18.29
CA VAL A 107 31.95 -79.18 -18.78
C VAL A 107 32.90 -80.37 -19.01
N THR A 108 34.09 -80.12 -19.55
CA THR A 108 35.07 -81.16 -19.89
C THR A 108 35.97 -81.57 -18.71
N ILE A 109 35.96 -80.79 -17.63
CA ILE A 109 36.88 -80.93 -16.49
C ILE A 109 36.17 -81.58 -15.31
N ILE A 110 34.90 -81.22 -15.05
CA ILE A 110 34.14 -81.64 -13.87
C ILE A 110 34.02 -83.17 -13.69
N SER A 111 34.10 -83.93 -14.79
CA SER A 111 34.00 -85.40 -14.79
C SER A 111 35.35 -86.11 -14.65
N LYS A 112 36.48 -85.38 -14.63
CA LYS A 112 37.81 -85.97 -14.52
C LYS A 112 38.17 -86.26 -13.05
N PRO A 113 38.64 -87.47 -12.71
CA PRO A 113 39.14 -87.76 -11.36
C PRO A 113 40.31 -86.84 -10.98
N GLY A 114 40.28 -86.25 -9.79
CA GLY A 114 41.36 -85.38 -9.27
C GLY A 114 41.40 -83.96 -9.83
N ALA A 115 40.37 -83.50 -10.55
CA ALA A 115 40.34 -82.17 -11.17
C ALA A 115 39.95 -81.01 -10.22
N GLU A 116 39.84 -81.26 -8.91
CA GLU A 116 39.43 -80.26 -7.90
C GLU A 116 40.32 -79.00 -7.91
N GLY A 117 41.65 -79.18 -8.02
CA GLY A 117 42.59 -78.06 -8.09
C GLY A 117 42.43 -77.20 -9.35
N GLU A 118 42.15 -77.83 -10.50
CA GLU A 118 41.93 -77.12 -11.77
C GLU A 118 40.61 -76.32 -11.73
N LEU A 119 39.54 -76.94 -11.21
CA LEU A 119 38.25 -76.29 -10.99
C LEU A 119 38.34 -75.12 -10.00
N GLN A 120 39.13 -75.26 -8.93
CA GLN A 120 39.37 -74.20 -7.96
C GLN A 120 40.10 -72.99 -8.57
N VAL A 121 41.07 -73.24 -9.47
CA VAL A 121 41.76 -72.17 -10.21
C VAL A 121 40.79 -71.43 -11.13
N ILE A 122 39.98 -72.15 -11.90
CA ILE A 122 38.97 -71.56 -12.80
C ILE A 122 37.98 -70.71 -12.01
N LEU A 123 37.45 -71.25 -10.90
CA LEU A 123 36.54 -70.52 -10.01
C LEU A 123 37.17 -69.22 -9.49
N ASN A 124 38.39 -69.30 -8.96
CA ASN A 124 39.09 -68.13 -8.44
C ASN A 124 39.39 -67.08 -9.53
N GLN A 125 39.74 -67.50 -10.75
CA GLN A 125 39.96 -66.60 -11.88
C GLN A 125 38.67 -65.88 -12.30
N SER A 126 37.56 -66.61 -12.37
CA SER A 126 36.25 -66.01 -12.71
C SER A 126 35.75 -65.06 -11.61
N LEU A 127 36.03 -65.36 -10.33
CA LEU A 127 35.65 -64.50 -9.21
C LEU A 127 36.48 -63.21 -9.13
N ARG A 128 37.70 -63.17 -9.68
CA ARG A 128 38.52 -61.93 -9.73
C ARG A 128 37.89 -60.81 -10.56
N VAL A 129 36.92 -61.13 -11.41
CA VAL A 129 36.16 -60.15 -12.20
C VAL A 129 35.20 -59.33 -11.31
N ASP A 130 34.80 -59.88 -10.15
CA ASP A 130 33.94 -59.20 -9.18
C ASP A 130 34.75 -58.26 -8.27
N LYS A 131 34.99 -57.02 -8.74
CA LYS A 131 35.75 -56.00 -8.01
C LYS A 131 35.03 -55.41 -6.79
N GLU A 132 33.72 -55.60 -6.69
CA GLU A 132 32.87 -54.93 -5.69
C GLU A 132 32.31 -55.88 -4.62
N ALA A 133 32.84 -57.11 -4.56
CA ALA A 133 32.38 -58.15 -3.62
C ALA A 133 30.86 -58.39 -3.69
N ARG A 134 30.30 -58.33 -4.91
CA ARG A 134 28.87 -58.57 -5.18
C ARG A 134 28.51 -60.04 -4.99
N ILE A 135 29.47 -60.95 -5.06
CA ILE A 135 29.32 -62.39 -4.84
C ILE A 135 29.66 -62.70 -3.39
N ALA A 136 28.68 -63.14 -2.60
CA ALA A 136 28.90 -63.63 -1.24
C ALA A 136 29.63 -64.97 -1.26
N ASP A 137 29.11 -65.94 -2.01
CA ASP A 137 29.60 -67.32 -2.05
C ASP A 137 29.53 -67.87 -3.49
N ALA A 138 30.40 -68.81 -3.84
CA ALA A 138 30.37 -69.47 -5.13
C ALA A 138 30.91 -70.89 -5.03
N LEU A 139 30.18 -71.86 -5.58
CA LEU A 139 30.43 -73.28 -5.42
C LEU A 139 30.30 -73.99 -6.76
N ILE A 140 31.17 -74.98 -6.99
CA ILE A 140 31.03 -75.99 -8.03
C ILE A 140 30.70 -77.30 -7.33
N VAL A 141 29.55 -77.88 -7.66
CA VAL A 141 29.00 -79.08 -7.02
C VAL A 141 28.95 -80.20 -8.06
N ALA A 142 29.57 -81.33 -7.77
CA ALA A 142 29.50 -82.52 -8.61
C ALA A 142 28.12 -83.19 -8.54
N LYS A 143 27.84 -84.11 -9.47
CA LYS A 143 26.54 -84.81 -9.56
C LYS A 143 26.15 -85.58 -8.29
N ASP A 144 27.13 -86.07 -7.55
CA ASP A 144 26.96 -86.78 -6.27
C ASP A 144 26.65 -85.84 -5.08
N MET A 145 26.51 -84.54 -5.34
CA MET A 145 26.30 -83.46 -4.38
C MET A 145 27.55 -83.08 -3.58
N THR A 146 28.74 -83.52 -3.97
CA THR A 146 30.00 -83.11 -3.33
C THR A 146 30.45 -81.76 -3.87
N VAL A 147 30.87 -80.84 -3.00
CA VAL A 147 31.47 -79.56 -3.40
C VAL A 147 32.90 -79.81 -3.86
N VAL A 148 33.20 -79.56 -5.13
CA VAL A 148 34.52 -79.82 -5.74
C VAL A 148 35.38 -78.56 -5.90
N ALA A 149 34.78 -77.38 -5.85
CA ALA A 149 35.48 -76.10 -5.74
C ALA A 149 34.56 -75.09 -5.04
N ALA A 150 35.15 -74.19 -4.25
CA ALA A 150 34.39 -73.21 -3.49
C ALA A 150 35.16 -71.91 -3.29
N LYS A 151 34.44 -70.77 -3.20
CA LYS A 151 35.04 -69.49 -2.83
C LYS A 151 35.68 -69.53 -1.44
N ASP A 152 35.03 -70.25 -0.52
CA ASP A 152 35.58 -70.62 0.78
C ASP A 152 36.13 -72.06 0.71
N PRO A 153 37.46 -72.26 0.73
CA PRO A 153 38.07 -73.59 0.58
C PRO A 153 37.64 -74.59 1.64
N SER A 154 37.15 -74.14 2.81
CA SER A 154 36.69 -75.03 3.89
C SER A 154 35.45 -75.85 3.50
N GLN A 155 34.72 -75.43 2.46
CA GLN A 155 33.51 -76.11 1.97
C GLN A 155 33.82 -77.23 0.97
N VAL A 156 35.04 -77.31 0.43
CA VAL A 156 35.43 -78.35 -0.53
C VAL A 156 35.44 -79.73 0.13
N GLY A 157 34.91 -80.75 -0.54
CA GLY A 157 34.74 -82.10 -0.02
C GLY A 157 33.50 -82.30 0.86
N GLN A 158 32.79 -81.23 1.22
CA GLN A 158 31.53 -81.33 1.96
C GLN A 158 30.36 -81.67 1.02
N ARG A 159 29.34 -82.35 1.55
CA ARG A 159 28.10 -82.60 0.81
C ARG A 159 27.22 -81.35 0.81
N TYR A 160 26.89 -80.85 -0.37
CA TYR A 160 26.00 -79.71 -0.56
C TYR A 160 24.57 -80.06 -0.13
N SER A 161 24.08 -79.40 0.92
CA SER A 161 22.76 -79.63 1.53
C SER A 161 21.84 -78.40 1.49
N ARG A 162 22.33 -77.25 1.01
CA ARG A 162 21.59 -75.96 1.02
C ARG A 162 20.41 -75.90 0.04
N PHE A 163 20.21 -76.91 -0.82
CA PHE A 163 19.05 -77.02 -1.71
C PHE A 163 18.74 -78.48 -2.05
N SER A 164 17.62 -78.98 -1.53
CA SER A 164 17.16 -80.37 -1.76
C SER A 164 16.74 -80.62 -3.22
N GLY A 165 16.31 -79.59 -3.95
CA GLY A 165 15.91 -79.67 -5.36
C GLY A 165 17.07 -79.62 -6.36
N LEU A 166 18.33 -79.57 -5.92
CA LEU A 166 19.47 -79.33 -6.82
C LEU A 166 19.56 -80.40 -7.92
N ALA A 167 19.37 -81.66 -7.55
CA ALA A 167 19.49 -82.80 -8.45
C ALA A 167 18.44 -82.82 -9.58
N GLN A 168 17.36 -82.03 -9.47
CA GLN A 168 16.26 -81.99 -10.44
C GLN A 168 16.38 -80.81 -11.42
N LEU A 169 17.37 -79.94 -11.25
CA LEU A 169 17.58 -78.77 -12.09
C LEU A 169 18.07 -79.13 -13.50
N THR A 170 17.30 -78.74 -14.51
CA THR A 170 17.60 -78.93 -15.93
C THR A 170 17.92 -77.63 -16.68
N SER A 171 17.66 -76.48 -16.07
CA SER A 171 17.94 -75.14 -16.59
C SER A 171 18.46 -74.23 -15.48
N MET A 172 19.04 -73.08 -15.84
CA MET A 172 19.46 -72.10 -14.85
C MET A 172 18.25 -71.59 -14.07
N GLN A 173 18.39 -71.46 -12.74
CA GLN A 173 17.38 -70.87 -11.87
C GLN A 173 17.99 -69.81 -10.98
N THR A 174 17.27 -68.70 -10.84
CA THR A 174 17.53 -67.69 -9.81
C THR A 174 16.47 -67.80 -8.73
N VAL A 175 16.91 -67.92 -7.47
CA VAL A 175 16.03 -68.03 -6.30
C VAL A 175 16.43 -66.97 -5.29
N HIS A 176 15.49 -66.13 -4.90
CA HIS A 176 15.68 -65.14 -3.86
C HIS A 176 15.49 -65.80 -2.49
N ILE A 177 16.54 -65.81 -1.66
CA ILE A 177 16.53 -66.44 -0.34
C ILE A 177 16.49 -65.34 0.72
N ARG A 178 15.43 -65.33 1.52
CA ARG A 178 15.21 -64.31 2.54
C ARG A 178 16.33 -64.36 3.60
N GLY A 179 17.15 -63.32 3.70
CA GLY A 179 18.24 -63.21 4.67
C GLY A 179 19.55 -63.89 4.27
N SER A 180 19.66 -64.41 3.04
CA SER A 180 20.89 -65.01 2.51
C SER A 180 21.21 -64.55 1.08
N GLY A 181 20.45 -63.58 0.56
CA GLY A 181 20.64 -63.02 -0.77
C GLY A 181 20.05 -63.85 -1.91
N THR A 182 20.42 -63.49 -3.14
CA THR A 182 19.93 -64.12 -4.36
C THR A 182 20.88 -65.22 -4.79
N ARG A 183 20.37 -66.45 -4.90
CA ARG A 183 21.14 -67.61 -5.34
C ARG A 183 20.83 -67.93 -6.80
N ILE A 184 21.87 -67.99 -7.61
CA ILE A 184 21.82 -68.33 -9.02
C ILE A 184 22.45 -69.70 -9.17
N THR A 185 21.73 -70.65 -9.75
CA THR A 185 22.20 -72.02 -9.95
C THR A 185 22.14 -72.38 -11.42
N ALA A 186 23.28 -72.80 -11.98
CA ALA A 186 23.42 -73.20 -13.37
C ALA A 186 23.85 -74.67 -13.47
N PRO A 187 23.09 -75.55 -14.15
CA PRO A 187 23.51 -76.92 -14.36
C PRO A 187 24.66 -76.98 -15.39
N VAL A 188 25.70 -77.76 -15.09
CA VAL A 188 26.78 -78.10 -16.00
C VAL A 188 26.31 -79.27 -16.85
N GLN A 189 26.09 -79.06 -18.15
CA GLN A 189 25.50 -80.07 -19.03
C GLN A 189 26.41 -80.43 -20.20
N TRP A 190 26.48 -81.73 -20.50
CA TRP A 190 27.16 -82.25 -21.69
C TRP A 190 26.13 -82.85 -22.66
N GLY A 191 26.29 -82.55 -23.96
CA GLY A 191 25.53 -83.16 -25.05
C GLY A 191 24.60 -82.17 -25.75
N GLN A 192 24.46 -82.27 -27.08
CA GLN A 192 23.62 -81.35 -27.87
C GLN A 192 22.14 -81.75 -27.94
N LYS A 193 21.83 -83.05 -28.03
CA LYS A 193 20.43 -83.56 -28.12
C LYS A 193 19.92 -84.19 -26.83
N ASP A 194 20.79 -84.81 -26.04
CA ASP A 194 20.44 -85.48 -24.77
C ASP A 194 21.33 -84.90 -23.66
N LYS A 195 20.89 -83.78 -23.07
CA LYS A 195 21.69 -83.00 -22.12
C LYS A 195 21.81 -83.74 -20.80
N ARG A 196 23.01 -84.25 -20.51
CA ARG A 196 23.31 -84.91 -19.23
C ARG A 196 23.93 -83.89 -18.27
N THR A 197 23.30 -83.71 -17.10
CA THR A 197 23.87 -82.88 -16.04
C THR A 197 25.03 -83.61 -15.36
N LEU A 198 26.19 -82.97 -15.35
CA LEU A 198 27.45 -83.43 -14.76
C LEU A 198 27.73 -82.80 -13.38
N GLY A 199 27.10 -81.66 -13.10
CA GLY A 199 27.22 -80.94 -11.84
C GLY A 199 26.49 -79.60 -11.91
N TYR A 200 26.76 -78.71 -10.97
CA TYR A 200 26.08 -77.42 -10.83
C TYR A 200 27.07 -76.34 -10.42
N VAL A 201 26.91 -75.14 -10.97
CA VAL A 201 27.53 -73.92 -10.46
C VAL A 201 26.49 -73.19 -9.63
N VAL A 202 26.82 -72.89 -8.39
CA VAL A 202 25.95 -72.17 -7.45
C VAL A 202 26.65 -70.88 -7.07
N ILE A 203 26.06 -69.73 -7.44
CA ILE A 203 26.54 -68.40 -7.08
C ILE A 203 25.53 -67.77 -6.13
N THR A 204 25.99 -67.21 -5.01
CA THR A 204 25.16 -66.47 -4.06
C THR A 204 25.60 -65.02 -4.04
N LEU A 205 24.68 -64.10 -4.33
CA LEU A 205 24.93 -62.66 -4.33
C LEU A 205 24.83 -62.08 -2.90
N SER A 206 25.64 -61.06 -2.61
CA SER A 206 25.81 -60.46 -1.28
C SER A 206 24.70 -59.45 -0.96
N GLU A 207 23.90 -59.70 0.09
CA GLU A 207 22.91 -58.72 0.60
C GLU A 207 23.58 -57.42 1.05
N HIS A 208 24.81 -57.49 1.59
CA HIS A 208 25.54 -56.30 2.03
C HIS A 208 25.92 -55.39 0.86
N ALA A 209 26.32 -55.98 -0.29
CA ALA A 209 26.62 -55.21 -1.50
C ALA A 209 25.35 -54.52 -2.05
N PHE A 210 24.21 -55.22 -2.08
CA PHE A 210 22.91 -54.64 -2.43
C PHE A 210 22.50 -53.50 -1.49
N ALA A 211 22.64 -53.70 -0.18
CA ALA A 211 22.30 -52.68 0.82
C ALA A 211 23.17 -51.42 0.67
N GLN A 212 24.46 -51.58 0.33
CA GLN A 212 25.36 -50.46 0.10
C GLN A 212 25.02 -49.70 -1.19
N ALA A 213 24.77 -50.40 -2.30
CA ALA A 213 24.32 -49.79 -3.55
C ALA A 213 23.01 -49.00 -3.36
N ARG A 214 22.03 -49.61 -2.67
CA ARG A 214 20.75 -48.97 -2.34
C ARG A 214 20.90 -47.72 -1.46
N ARG A 215 21.80 -47.75 -0.47
CA ARG A 215 22.13 -46.57 0.36
C ARG A 215 22.72 -45.44 -0.49
N GLY A 216 23.63 -45.75 -1.42
CA GLY A 216 24.19 -44.77 -2.34
C GLY A 216 23.12 -44.08 -3.18
N VAL A 217 22.21 -44.86 -3.78
CA VAL A 217 21.06 -44.33 -4.55
C VAL A 217 20.18 -43.46 -3.66
N LEU A 218 19.84 -43.92 -2.45
CA LEU A 218 19.00 -43.16 -1.50
C LEU A 218 19.62 -41.80 -1.16
N ILE A 219 20.92 -41.76 -0.83
CA ILE A 219 21.61 -40.51 -0.47
C ILE A 219 21.61 -39.54 -1.65
N SER A 220 21.97 -39.99 -2.85
CA SER A 220 21.99 -39.17 -4.06
C SER A 220 20.62 -38.57 -4.37
N PHE A 221 19.55 -39.37 -4.30
CA PHE A 221 18.18 -38.88 -4.49
C PHE A 221 17.72 -37.93 -3.37
N SER A 222 18.13 -38.17 -2.13
CA SER A 222 17.79 -37.28 -1.00
C SER A 222 18.43 -35.90 -1.16
N ILE A 223 19.69 -35.84 -1.59
CA ILE A 223 20.40 -34.58 -1.88
C ILE A 223 19.71 -33.85 -3.03
N LEU A 224 19.39 -34.56 -4.13
CA LEU A 224 18.72 -33.97 -5.28
C LEU A 224 17.35 -33.40 -4.92
N PHE A 225 16.56 -34.14 -4.13
CA PHE A 225 15.26 -33.70 -3.65
C PHE A 225 15.37 -32.43 -2.78
N PHE A 226 16.36 -32.38 -1.89
CA PHE A 226 16.60 -31.21 -1.04
C PHE A 226 16.95 -29.96 -1.86
N VAL A 227 17.87 -30.09 -2.83
CA VAL A 227 18.25 -29.00 -3.73
C VAL A 227 17.07 -28.51 -4.57
N ALA A 228 16.28 -29.45 -5.13
CA ALA A 228 15.08 -29.11 -5.89
C ALA A 228 14.06 -28.35 -5.03
N SER A 229 13.81 -28.82 -3.81
CA SER A 229 12.88 -28.16 -2.88
C SER A 229 13.31 -26.74 -2.53
N LEU A 230 14.61 -26.53 -2.27
CA LEU A 230 15.15 -25.20 -1.98
C LEU A 230 15.01 -24.25 -3.18
N ALA A 231 15.29 -24.75 -4.39
CA ALA A 231 15.11 -24.00 -5.63
C ALA A 231 13.64 -23.62 -5.85
N THR A 232 12.70 -24.53 -5.59
CA THR A 232 11.25 -24.24 -5.66
C THR A 232 10.87 -23.11 -4.71
N VAL A 233 11.26 -23.18 -3.43
CA VAL A 233 10.97 -22.14 -2.44
C VAL A 233 11.56 -20.78 -2.85
N PHE A 234 12.81 -20.77 -3.33
CA PHE A 234 13.47 -19.56 -3.82
C PHE A 234 12.74 -18.95 -5.01
N LEU A 235 12.39 -19.77 -6.01
CA LEU A 235 11.69 -19.32 -7.21
C LEU A 235 10.29 -18.79 -6.87
N THR A 236 9.54 -19.49 -6.02
CA THR A 236 8.24 -19.03 -5.52
C THR A 236 8.36 -17.68 -4.82
N ARG A 237 9.34 -17.49 -3.94
CA ARG A 237 9.58 -16.20 -3.28
C ARG A 237 9.90 -15.09 -4.28
N ARG A 238 10.71 -15.37 -5.30
CA ARG A 238 11.08 -14.39 -6.34
C ARG A 238 9.88 -13.97 -7.19
N VAL A 239 9.03 -14.92 -7.57
CA VAL A 239 7.77 -14.64 -8.30
C VAL A 239 6.80 -13.84 -7.42
N LEU A 240 6.64 -14.23 -6.15
CA LEU A 240 5.82 -13.51 -5.17
C LEU A 240 6.24 -12.03 -5.08
N GLN A 241 7.54 -11.75 -4.94
CA GLN A 241 8.04 -10.39 -4.80
C GLN A 241 7.86 -9.55 -6.07
N ARG A 242 7.92 -10.14 -7.26
CA ARG A 242 7.78 -9.40 -8.53
C ARG A 242 6.32 -9.11 -8.90
N LEU A 243 5.40 -10.02 -8.63
CA LEU A 243 4.01 -9.87 -9.05
C LEU A 243 3.13 -9.23 -7.98
N LEU A 244 3.30 -9.60 -6.70
CA LEU A 244 2.40 -9.15 -5.65
C LEU A 244 2.75 -7.82 -5.04
N LYS A 245 4.05 -7.56 -4.87
CA LYS A 245 4.47 -6.32 -4.21
C LYS A 245 3.96 -5.08 -4.94
N PRO A 246 4.07 -4.95 -6.27
CA PRO A 246 3.54 -3.79 -6.97
C PRO A 246 2.03 -3.62 -6.83
N VAL A 247 1.27 -4.72 -6.83
CA VAL A 247 -0.20 -4.70 -6.66
C VAL A 247 -0.58 -4.25 -5.24
N VAL A 248 0.14 -4.74 -4.22
CA VAL A 248 -0.07 -4.33 -2.83
C VAL A 248 0.32 -2.87 -2.62
N ASP A 249 1.44 -2.43 -3.18
CA ASP A 249 1.92 -1.04 -3.10
C ASP A 249 0.90 -0.10 -3.76
N LEU A 250 0.37 -0.45 -4.94
CA LEU A 250 -0.70 0.30 -5.61
C LEU A 250 -1.99 0.34 -4.78
N GLY A 251 -2.38 -0.77 -4.15
CA GLY A 251 -3.55 -0.82 -3.28
C GLY A 251 -3.40 -0.04 -1.97
N ASN A 252 -2.17 0.08 -1.43
CA ASN A 252 -1.87 0.96 -0.31
C ASN A 252 -1.94 2.43 -0.74
N ALA A 253 -1.33 2.77 -1.88
CA ALA A 253 -1.35 4.11 -2.47
C ALA A 253 -2.77 4.60 -2.77
N ALA A 254 -3.63 3.74 -3.32
CA ALA A 254 -5.05 4.08 -3.54
C ALA A 254 -5.80 4.39 -2.24
N ARG A 255 -5.47 3.68 -1.14
CA ARG A 255 -6.05 3.96 0.19
C ARG A 255 -5.55 5.27 0.79
N ALA A 256 -4.26 5.56 0.67
CA ALA A 256 -3.71 6.84 1.10
C ALA A 256 -4.40 8.00 0.36
N LEU A 257 -4.51 7.90 -0.98
CA LEU A 257 -5.18 8.90 -1.80
C LEU A 257 -6.66 9.10 -1.44
N ALA A 258 -7.38 8.01 -1.16
CA ALA A 258 -8.77 8.06 -0.71
C ALA A 258 -8.93 8.68 0.69
N ALA A 259 -7.93 8.57 1.55
CA ALA A 259 -7.88 9.23 2.86
C ALA A 259 -7.47 10.71 2.79
N GLY A 260 -7.25 11.24 1.57
CA GLY A 260 -6.81 12.63 1.35
C GLY A 260 -5.29 12.83 1.38
N ASP A 261 -4.50 11.79 1.63
CA ASP A 261 -3.05 11.85 1.56
C ASP A 261 -2.57 11.63 0.12
N SER A 262 -1.94 12.65 -0.46
CA SER A 262 -1.38 12.58 -1.82
C SER A 262 0.15 12.44 -1.86
N ASP A 263 0.81 12.47 -0.70
CA ASP A 263 2.26 12.49 -0.52
C ASP A 263 2.81 11.11 -0.12
N PHE A 264 2.72 10.17 -1.06
CA PHE A 264 3.32 8.85 -0.90
C PHE A 264 4.21 8.48 -2.08
N PRO A 265 5.32 7.75 -1.83
CA PRO A 265 6.19 7.27 -2.90
C PRO A 265 5.53 6.14 -3.66
N LEU A 266 5.39 6.29 -4.98
CA LEU A 266 4.95 5.22 -5.88
C LEU A 266 5.57 5.44 -7.25
N GLU A 267 6.23 4.41 -7.77
CA GLU A 267 6.91 4.44 -9.07
C GLU A 267 6.51 3.20 -9.89
N PRO A 268 6.33 3.35 -11.21
CA PRO A 268 6.10 2.21 -12.09
C PRO A 268 7.41 1.40 -12.21
N LYS A 269 7.43 0.22 -11.60
CA LYS A 269 8.60 -0.70 -11.60
C LYS A 269 8.53 -1.79 -12.66
N SER A 270 7.43 -1.86 -13.39
CA SER A 270 7.19 -2.85 -14.44
C SER A 270 6.73 -2.17 -15.72
N SER A 271 6.94 -2.84 -16.85
CA SER A 271 6.48 -2.40 -18.18
C SER A 271 5.26 -3.19 -18.67
N ASP A 272 4.64 -3.97 -17.78
CA ASP A 272 3.43 -4.77 -18.02
C ASP A 272 2.14 -3.99 -17.67
N GLU A 273 1.02 -4.70 -17.58
CA GLU A 273 -0.28 -4.15 -17.20
C GLU A 273 -0.28 -3.51 -15.81
N ILE A 274 0.55 -4.01 -14.87
CA ILE A 274 0.69 -3.43 -13.53
C ILE A 274 1.44 -2.10 -13.62
N GLY A 275 2.46 -2.04 -14.48
CA GLY A 275 3.15 -0.80 -14.84
C GLY A 275 2.20 0.26 -15.39
N VAL A 276 1.39 -0.12 -16.38
CA VAL A 276 0.38 0.76 -17.01
C VAL A 276 -0.68 1.22 -16.01
N ALA A 277 -1.17 0.32 -15.16
CA ALA A 277 -2.12 0.66 -14.09
C ALA A 277 -1.51 1.64 -13.08
N THR A 278 -0.25 1.43 -12.69
CA THR A 278 0.49 2.33 -11.79
C THR A 278 0.64 3.71 -12.42
N GLN A 279 1.03 3.79 -13.69
CA GLN A 279 1.17 5.06 -14.41
C GLN A 279 -0.17 5.79 -14.56
N SER A 280 -1.25 5.07 -14.87
CA SER A 280 -2.60 5.63 -14.97
C SER A 280 -3.09 6.18 -13.63
N PHE A 281 -2.82 5.46 -12.54
CA PHE A 281 -3.08 5.91 -11.18
C PHE A 281 -2.28 7.17 -10.84
N LEU A 282 -1.00 7.24 -11.21
CA LEU A 282 -0.17 8.43 -10.99
C LEU A 282 -0.68 9.65 -11.77
N LYS A 283 -1.17 9.46 -13.00
CA LYS A 283 -1.84 10.52 -13.78
C LYS A 283 -3.11 11.01 -13.07
N MET A 284 -3.94 10.09 -12.59
CA MET A 284 -5.14 10.43 -11.79
C MET A 284 -4.77 11.22 -10.54
N ARG A 285 -3.73 10.79 -9.80
CA ARG A 285 -3.20 11.50 -8.63
C ARG A 285 -2.75 12.92 -8.99
N SER A 286 -2.03 13.10 -10.10
CA SER A 286 -1.61 14.44 -10.55
C SER A 286 -2.79 15.34 -10.90
N ALA A 287 -3.79 14.81 -11.61
CA ALA A 287 -5.00 15.55 -11.95
C ALA A 287 -5.77 15.96 -10.69
N GLN A 288 -5.90 15.04 -9.72
CA GLN A 288 -6.51 15.33 -8.43
C GLN A 288 -5.74 16.40 -7.65
N ARG A 289 -4.40 16.34 -7.60
CA ARG A 289 -3.57 17.37 -6.96
C ARG A 289 -3.78 18.76 -7.56
N VAL A 290 -3.80 18.82 -8.89
CA VAL A 290 -4.09 20.06 -9.62
C VAL A 290 -5.48 20.56 -9.27
N PHE A 291 -6.50 19.70 -9.31
CA PHE A 291 -7.88 20.05 -8.95
C PHE A 291 -8.01 20.55 -7.51
N VAL A 292 -7.38 19.87 -6.54
CA VAL A 292 -7.39 20.27 -5.13
C VAL A 292 -6.70 21.62 -4.92
N ARG A 293 -5.61 21.91 -5.62
CA ARG A 293 -4.94 23.23 -5.55
C ARG A 293 -5.82 24.37 -6.07
N PHE A 294 -6.64 24.10 -7.09
CA PHE A 294 -7.59 25.07 -7.64
C PHE A 294 -8.95 25.06 -6.93
N SER A 295 -9.10 24.22 -5.91
CA SER A 295 -10.29 24.14 -5.06
C SER A 295 -9.92 24.59 -3.64
N ASN A 296 -10.89 24.97 -2.82
CA ASN A 296 -10.61 25.19 -1.40
C ASN A 296 -10.34 23.83 -0.70
N PRO A 297 -9.15 23.56 -0.13
CA PRO A 297 -8.85 22.26 0.48
C PRO A 297 -9.72 21.94 1.70
N ALA A 298 -10.08 22.95 2.51
CA ALA A 298 -10.99 22.77 3.63
C ALA A 298 -12.38 22.33 3.14
N LEU A 299 -12.89 22.96 2.08
CA LEU A 299 -14.15 22.53 1.47
C LEU A 299 -14.06 21.13 0.86
N VAL A 300 -12.98 20.81 0.13
CA VAL A 300 -12.79 19.46 -0.45
C VAL A 300 -12.80 18.41 0.65
N LYS A 301 -12.12 18.67 1.78
CA LYS A 301 -12.16 17.81 2.95
C LYS A 301 -13.58 17.62 3.47
N GLU A 302 -14.36 18.70 3.60
CA GLU A 302 -15.77 18.62 4.02
C GLU A 302 -16.64 17.79 3.06
N ILE A 303 -16.40 17.88 1.75
CA ILE A 303 -17.09 17.09 0.73
C ILE A 303 -16.69 15.61 0.83
N LEU A 304 -15.39 15.31 0.92
CA LEU A 304 -14.87 13.93 0.99
C LEU A 304 -15.32 13.20 2.26
N GLU A 305 -15.46 13.92 3.37
CA GLU A 305 -15.94 13.38 4.64
C GLU A 305 -17.47 13.33 4.73
N GLY A 306 -18.19 13.77 3.68
CA GLY A 306 -19.65 13.75 3.61
C GLY A 306 -20.34 14.71 4.59
N ARG A 307 -19.62 15.73 5.06
CA ARG A 307 -20.12 16.74 6.01
C ARG A 307 -20.67 17.99 5.31
N ALA A 308 -20.16 18.32 4.12
CA ALA A 308 -20.69 19.40 3.31
C ALA A 308 -22.05 19.03 2.70
N PRO A 309 -23.07 19.91 2.80
CA PRO A 309 -24.34 19.73 2.10
C PRO A 309 -24.20 19.45 0.60
N ASP A 310 -24.82 18.38 0.12
CA ASP A 310 -24.87 17.98 -1.30
C ASP A 310 -25.89 18.80 -2.13
N ARG A 311 -26.70 19.60 -1.44
CA ARG A 311 -27.72 20.49 -2.00
C ARG A 311 -27.77 21.80 -1.21
N PRO A 312 -28.33 22.88 -1.79
CA PRO A 312 -28.52 24.13 -1.08
C PRO A 312 -29.35 23.94 0.20
N VAL A 313 -28.80 24.37 1.34
CA VAL A 313 -29.44 24.35 2.66
C VAL A 313 -29.22 25.66 3.40
N GLU A 314 -30.17 26.06 4.24
CA GLU A 314 -30.04 27.25 5.08
C GLU A 314 -29.22 26.94 6.34
N VAL A 315 -28.14 27.70 6.56
CA VAL A 315 -27.23 27.58 7.71
C VAL A 315 -26.92 28.97 8.24
N LYS A 316 -26.80 29.10 9.56
CA LYS A 316 -26.34 30.36 10.18
C LYS A 316 -24.82 30.41 10.12
N LEU A 317 -24.26 31.38 9.41
CA LEU A 317 -22.82 31.53 9.18
C LEU A 317 -22.35 32.92 9.63
N SER A 318 -21.07 33.00 9.99
CA SER A 318 -20.36 34.28 10.08
C SER A 318 -19.54 34.46 8.80
N VAL A 319 -19.84 35.50 8.03
CA VAL A 319 -19.27 35.79 6.72
C VAL A 319 -18.30 36.95 6.84
N GLY A 320 -17.06 36.74 6.41
CA GLY A 320 -16.00 37.74 6.38
C GLY A 320 -15.68 38.22 4.97
N PHE A 321 -15.47 39.51 4.82
CA PHE A 321 -14.92 40.15 3.62
C PHE A 321 -13.66 40.92 3.97
N GLY A 322 -12.70 40.93 3.05
CA GLY A 322 -11.53 41.80 3.08
C GLY A 322 -11.29 42.41 1.72
N ASP A 323 -10.89 43.67 1.64
CA ASP A 323 -10.54 44.35 0.38
C ASP A 323 -9.37 45.33 0.56
N GLY A 324 -8.60 45.54 -0.52
CA GLY A 324 -7.41 46.39 -0.51
C GLY A 324 -7.74 47.88 -0.52
N VAL A 325 -7.14 48.65 0.38
CA VAL A 325 -7.31 50.10 0.41
C VAL A 325 -6.58 50.73 -0.77
N ARG A 326 -7.33 51.42 -1.64
CA ARG A 326 -6.80 52.10 -2.85
C ARG A 326 -5.99 51.16 -3.76
N PHE A 327 -6.33 49.88 -3.77
CA PHE A 327 -5.62 48.88 -4.57
C PHE A 327 -5.65 49.19 -6.07
N THR A 328 -6.76 49.74 -6.60
CA THR A 328 -6.84 50.11 -8.02
C THR A 328 -5.76 51.14 -8.40
N ASP A 329 -5.63 52.22 -7.62
CA ASP A 329 -4.58 53.23 -7.83
C ASP A 329 -3.20 52.59 -7.80
N TRP A 330 -2.99 51.68 -6.83
CA TRP A 330 -1.75 50.95 -6.68
C TRP A 330 -1.47 50.05 -7.89
N SER A 331 -2.43 49.23 -8.31
CA SER A 331 -2.29 48.29 -9.42
C SER A 331 -1.97 48.97 -10.75
N ASN A 332 -2.47 50.20 -10.97
CA ASN A 332 -2.17 50.97 -12.18
C ASN A 332 -0.70 51.39 -12.28
N ALA A 333 0.02 51.44 -11.15
CA ALA A 333 1.41 51.84 -11.07
C ALA A 333 2.39 50.66 -11.05
N HIS A 334 1.92 49.41 -11.12
CA HIS A 334 2.75 48.22 -10.95
C HIS A 334 2.55 47.20 -12.07
N THR A 335 3.55 46.34 -12.26
CA THR A 335 3.48 45.25 -13.24
C THR A 335 2.58 44.11 -12.75
N ALA A 336 2.02 43.34 -13.68
CA ALA A 336 1.18 42.18 -13.36
C ALA A 336 1.89 41.16 -12.44
N ASN A 337 3.21 40.98 -12.60
CA ASN A 337 4.00 40.08 -11.76
C ASN A 337 4.14 40.60 -10.32
N GLU A 338 4.32 41.91 -10.14
CA GLU A 338 4.38 42.52 -8.81
C GLU A 338 3.04 42.44 -8.10
N ILE A 339 1.95 42.73 -8.82
CA ILE A 339 0.58 42.62 -8.30
C ILE A 339 0.29 41.18 -7.88
N GLY A 340 0.54 40.21 -8.78
CA GLY A 340 0.27 38.80 -8.52
C GLY A 340 1.12 38.24 -7.37
N SER A 341 2.40 38.61 -7.29
CA SER A 341 3.27 38.22 -6.17
C SER A 341 2.77 38.80 -4.86
N LEU A 342 2.42 40.07 -4.82
CA LEU A 342 1.97 40.72 -3.58
C LEU A 342 0.67 40.08 -3.09
N LEU A 343 -0.34 39.97 -3.95
CA LEU A 343 -1.61 39.32 -3.58
C LEU A 343 -1.42 37.89 -3.11
N SER A 344 -0.55 37.12 -3.77
CA SER A 344 -0.24 35.75 -3.35
C SER A 344 0.38 35.70 -1.95
N ASP A 345 1.31 36.61 -1.64
CA ASP A 345 1.95 36.74 -0.33
C ASP A 345 0.90 37.07 0.76
N TYR A 346 0.02 38.04 0.52
CA TYR A 346 -1.06 38.43 1.44
C TYR A 346 -2.11 37.32 1.65
N PHE A 347 -2.59 36.71 0.56
CA PHE A 347 -3.60 35.67 0.61
C PHE A 347 -3.07 34.38 1.24
N THR A 348 -1.76 34.12 1.14
CA THR A 348 -1.12 33.00 1.86
C THR A 348 -1.21 33.22 3.37
N LEU A 349 -0.80 34.40 3.87
CA LEU A 349 -0.88 34.73 5.30
C LEU A 349 -2.32 34.73 5.81
N PHE A 350 -3.25 35.35 5.07
CA PHE A 350 -4.67 35.36 5.44
C PHE A 350 -5.29 33.96 5.41
N GLY A 351 -4.94 33.14 4.41
CA GLY A 351 -5.43 31.77 4.28
C GLY A 351 -5.04 30.87 5.46
N GLN A 352 -3.83 31.04 5.98
CA GLN A 352 -3.39 30.32 7.19
C GLN A 352 -4.23 30.71 8.41
N LEU A 353 -4.57 31.99 8.58
CA LEU A 353 -5.43 32.45 9.67
C LEU A 353 -6.86 31.94 9.55
N VAL A 354 -7.42 31.92 8.33
CA VAL A 354 -8.75 31.35 8.08
C VAL A 354 -8.74 29.86 8.43
N ALA A 355 -7.76 29.10 7.96
CA ALA A 355 -7.62 27.67 8.24
C ALA A 355 -7.42 27.39 9.74
N LYS A 356 -6.57 28.16 10.43
CA LYS A 356 -6.27 28.00 11.87
C LYS A 356 -7.52 28.16 12.75
N HIS A 357 -8.46 28.99 12.35
CA HIS A 357 -9.71 29.20 13.07
C HIS A 357 -10.91 28.43 12.49
N GLY A 358 -10.67 27.46 11.59
CA GLY A 358 -11.71 26.58 11.05
C GLY A 358 -12.65 27.25 10.05
N GLY A 359 -12.22 28.34 9.42
CA GLY A 359 -12.95 28.99 8.35
C GLY A 359 -12.71 28.38 6.98
N ILE A 360 -13.55 28.76 6.02
CA ILE A 360 -13.44 28.36 4.62
C ILE A 360 -13.39 29.63 3.76
N ILE A 361 -12.30 29.82 3.02
CA ILE A 361 -12.22 30.84 1.96
C ILE A 361 -13.15 30.43 0.83
N GLU A 362 -14.18 31.21 0.55
CA GLU A 362 -15.09 30.90 -0.53
C GLU A 362 -14.47 31.29 -1.88
N LYS A 363 -13.99 32.54 -2.02
CA LYS A 363 -13.26 32.97 -3.22
C LYS A 363 -12.40 34.21 -2.97
N PHE A 364 -11.47 34.43 -3.90
CA PHE A 364 -10.78 35.69 -4.12
C PHE A 364 -11.39 36.41 -5.32
N MET A 365 -11.57 37.72 -5.25
CA MET A 365 -12.18 38.57 -6.28
C MET A 365 -11.28 39.77 -6.55
N GLY A 366 -10.21 39.58 -7.33
CA GLY A 366 -9.17 40.59 -7.46
C GLY A 366 -8.34 40.66 -6.16
N ASP A 367 -8.32 41.81 -5.51
CA ASP A 367 -7.74 42.04 -4.19
C ASP A 367 -8.68 41.71 -3.02
N ALA A 368 -9.97 41.50 -3.31
CA ALA A 368 -10.93 41.13 -2.30
C ALA A 368 -10.87 39.64 -1.94
N VAL A 369 -11.14 39.32 -0.68
CA VAL A 369 -11.28 37.96 -0.16
C VAL A 369 -12.63 37.79 0.54
N MET A 370 -13.27 36.65 0.33
CA MET A 370 -14.48 36.26 1.02
C MET A 370 -14.27 34.92 1.72
N CYS A 371 -14.65 34.84 3.00
CA CYS A 371 -14.59 33.61 3.79
C CYS A 371 -15.81 33.46 4.69
N TYR A 372 -16.03 32.28 5.22
CA TYR A 372 -17.13 32.02 6.16
C TYR A 372 -16.78 30.96 7.21
N PHE A 373 -17.52 30.99 8.30
CA PHE A 373 -17.34 30.15 9.49
C PHE A 373 -18.69 29.58 9.95
N GLY A 374 -18.66 28.40 10.58
CA GLY A 374 -19.84 27.75 11.17
C GLY A 374 -20.61 26.80 10.24
N LEU A 375 -19.97 26.23 9.21
CA LEU A 375 -20.62 25.34 8.25
C LEU A 375 -21.30 24.13 8.92
N HIS A 376 -20.78 23.67 10.06
CA HIS A 376 -21.27 22.52 10.82
C HIS A 376 -22.41 22.83 11.79
N GLY A 377 -22.99 24.03 11.72
CA GLY A 377 -24.01 24.44 12.67
C GLY A 377 -23.46 24.64 14.08
N ASP A 378 -22.17 25.02 14.18
CA ASP A 378 -21.58 25.47 15.43
C ASP A 378 -22.48 26.52 16.09
N ALA A 379 -22.52 26.57 17.43
CA ALA A 379 -23.24 27.64 18.10
C ALA A 379 -22.78 28.98 17.53
N SER A 380 -23.72 29.87 17.18
CA SER A 380 -23.38 31.08 16.41
C SER A 380 -22.30 31.95 17.06
N THR A 381 -22.17 31.88 18.39
CA THR A 381 -21.07 32.46 19.17
C THR A 381 -19.69 31.95 18.73
N HIS A 382 -19.53 30.65 18.50
CA HIS A 382 -18.26 30.06 18.05
C HIS A 382 -17.90 30.54 16.64
N ALA A 383 -18.84 30.52 15.70
CA ALA A 383 -18.60 31.01 14.35
C ALA A 383 -18.21 32.49 14.32
N SER A 384 -18.93 33.34 15.07
CA SER A 384 -18.62 34.78 15.19
C SER A 384 -17.26 35.02 15.83
N LEU A 385 -16.94 34.29 16.91
CA LEU A 385 -15.67 34.43 17.61
C LEU A 385 -14.49 33.96 16.76
N SER A 386 -14.59 32.82 16.07
CA SER A 386 -13.56 32.35 15.14
C SER A 386 -13.32 33.35 14.02
N SER A 387 -14.40 33.89 13.44
CA SER A 387 -14.29 34.93 12.40
C SER A 387 -13.58 36.17 12.92
N LEU A 388 -13.94 36.67 14.11
CA LEU A 388 -13.28 37.84 14.72
C LEU A 388 -11.81 37.57 15.02
N ARG A 389 -11.47 36.40 15.57
CA ARG A 389 -10.07 36.00 15.81
C ARG A 389 -9.25 36.04 14.54
N THR A 390 -9.77 35.47 13.45
CA THR A 390 -9.13 35.53 12.14
C THR A 390 -8.89 36.96 11.67
N HIS A 391 -9.92 37.81 11.67
CA HIS A 391 -9.82 39.14 11.07
C HIS A 391 -9.00 40.11 11.92
N VAL A 392 -9.12 40.05 13.26
CA VAL A 392 -8.25 40.84 14.16
C VAL A 392 -6.79 40.40 14.00
N ALA A 393 -6.52 39.09 13.99
CA ALA A 393 -5.17 38.59 13.73
C ALA A 393 -4.64 38.98 12.35
N ALA A 394 -5.50 39.00 11.33
CA ALA A 394 -5.12 39.45 9.99
C ALA A 394 -4.69 40.92 9.99
N GLN A 395 -5.40 41.82 10.68
CA GLN A 395 -5.00 43.23 10.78
C GLN A 395 -3.58 43.38 11.34
N HIS A 396 -3.25 42.63 12.40
CA HIS A 396 -1.91 42.66 13.01
C HIS A 396 -0.84 42.00 12.14
N LEU A 397 -1.12 40.81 11.60
CA LEU A 397 -0.17 40.07 10.79
C LEU A 397 0.17 40.82 9.49
N LEU A 398 -0.82 41.41 8.85
CA LEU A 398 -0.62 42.19 7.63
C LEU A 398 0.09 43.53 7.90
N ALA A 399 -0.14 44.16 9.06
CA ALA A 399 0.64 45.34 9.47
C ALA A 399 2.13 45.00 9.72
N LEU A 400 2.38 43.84 10.34
CA LEU A 400 3.74 43.33 10.53
C LEU A 400 4.41 43.00 9.19
N ALA A 401 3.69 42.31 8.28
CA ALA A 401 4.18 42.01 6.94
C ALA A 401 4.52 43.28 6.16
N ASN A 402 3.67 44.31 6.25
CA ASN A 402 3.94 45.63 5.68
C ASN A 402 5.23 46.26 6.20
N THR A 403 5.47 46.17 7.51
CA THR A 403 6.69 46.68 8.14
C THR A 403 7.92 45.94 7.61
N ALA A 404 7.85 44.61 7.50
CA ALA A 404 8.91 43.79 6.92
C ALA A 404 9.18 44.15 5.45
N PHE A 405 8.14 44.25 4.63
CA PHE A 405 8.23 44.56 3.20
C PHE A 405 8.81 45.95 2.93
N ALA A 406 8.44 46.94 3.74
CA ALA A 406 8.99 48.28 3.67
C ALA A 406 10.48 48.30 4.05
N ARG A 407 10.85 47.58 5.13
CA ARG A 407 12.21 47.58 5.68
C ARG A 407 13.22 46.80 4.84
N TYR A 408 12.82 45.69 4.23
CA TYR A 408 13.77 44.74 3.64
C TYR A 408 13.61 44.51 2.13
N HIS A 409 12.48 44.90 1.53
CA HIS A 409 12.20 44.61 0.11
C HIS A 409 11.85 45.85 -0.72
N SER A 410 11.82 47.04 -0.10
CA SER A 410 11.35 48.29 -0.72
C SER A 410 10.00 48.14 -1.43
N ARG A 411 9.17 47.18 -0.96
CA ARG A 411 7.85 46.87 -1.52
C ARG A 411 6.83 47.82 -0.92
N ARG A 412 5.88 48.27 -1.74
CA ARG A 412 4.78 49.13 -1.29
C ARG A 412 3.73 48.33 -0.52
N ILE A 413 3.19 49.00 0.49
CA ILE A 413 2.34 48.48 1.56
C ILE A 413 0.90 48.35 1.07
N LEU A 414 0.24 47.24 1.40
CA LEU A 414 -1.20 47.06 1.16
C LEU A 414 -1.94 46.97 2.49
N MET A 415 -2.84 47.92 2.73
CA MET A 415 -3.77 47.86 3.86
C MET A 415 -5.07 47.21 3.41
N PHE A 416 -5.72 46.51 4.33
CA PHE A 416 -7.02 45.90 4.09
C PHE A 416 -8.10 46.57 4.94
N ARG A 417 -9.30 46.66 4.40
CA ARG A 417 -10.53 46.83 5.16
C ARG A 417 -11.13 45.46 5.36
N PHE A 418 -11.60 45.18 6.57
CA PHE A 418 -12.29 43.94 6.86
C PHE A 418 -13.71 44.20 7.35
N ALA A 419 -14.61 43.28 7.06
CA ALA A 419 -15.92 43.26 7.68
C ALA A 419 -16.43 41.86 7.96
N VAL A 420 -17.23 41.72 9.01
CA VAL A 420 -17.89 40.46 9.38
C VAL A 420 -19.38 40.72 9.63
N ALA A 421 -20.23 39.89 9.02
CA ALA A 421 -21.65 39.84 9.34
C ALA A 421 -22.08 38.41 9.68
N THR A 422 -23.02 38.25 10.61
CA THR A 422 -23.50 36.93 11.04
C THR A 422 -25.01 36.80 10.86
N GLY A 423 -25.44 35.72 10.20
CA GLY A 423 -26.85 35.52 9.91
C GLY A 423 -27.10 34.27 9.07
N ARG A 424 -28.35 34.12 8.60
CA ARG A 424 -28.74 32.95 7.79
C ARG A 424 -28.31 33.14 6.34
N CYS A 425 -27.65 32.12 5.82
CA CYS A 425 -27.20 32.01 4.44
C CYS A 425 -27.68 30.68 3.87
N VAL A 426 -27.86 30.62 2.56
CA VAL A 426 -27.98 29.35 1.85
C VAL A 426 -26.59 28.91 1.40
N VAL A 427 -26.17 27.70 1.74
CA VAL A 427 -24.88 27.11 1.36
C VAL A 427 -25.09 25.83 0.56
N GLY A 428 -24.28 25.61 -0.47
CA GLY A 428 -24.27 24.37 -1.24
C GLY A 428 -23.81 24.58 -2.68
N PRO A 429 -23.89 23.53 -3.53
CA PRO A 429 -23.56 23.65 -4.95
C PRO A 429 -24.60 24.51 -5.69
N MET A 430 -24.14 25.57 -6.35
CA MET A 430 -24.97 26.51 -7.11
C MET A 430 -24.34 26.81 -8.47
N GLY A 431 -25.18 27.04 -9.49
CA GLY A 431 -24.71 27.39 -10.84
C GLY A 431 -25.44 26.66 -11.96
N ALA A 432 -24.86 26.71 -13.15
CA ALA A 432 -25.40 26.07 -14.34
C ALA A 432 -25.12 24.56 -14.28
N ARG A 433 -26.17 23.77 -14.02
CA ARG A 433 -26.10 22.31 -13.95
C ARG A 433 -25.46 21.73 -15.21
N GLY A 434 -24.46 20.86 -15.02
CA GLY A 434 -23.74 20.21 -16.12
C GLY A 434 -22.70 21.07 -16.83
N VAL A 435 -22.55 22.35 -16.46
CA VAL A 435 -21.56 23.27 -17.07
C VAL A 435 -20.57 23.75 -16.02
N LYS A 436 -21.06 24.44 -14.98
CA LYS A 436 -20.24 24.97 -13.89
C LYS A 436 -21.07 25.09 -12.62
N LEU A 437 -20.60 24.43 -11.56
CA LEU A 437 -21.13 24.57 -10.21
C LEU A 437 -20.03 25.13 -9.32
N ASP A 438 -20.35 26.19 -8.58
CA ASP A 438 -19.53 26.71 -7.51
C ASP A 438 -20.21 26.29 -6.19
N TYR A 439 -19.42 25.75 -5.26
CA TYR A 439 -19.91 25.54 -3.90
C TYR A 439 -19.77 26.88 -3.16
N THR A 440 -20.90 27.54 -2.93
CA THR A 440 -20.92 28.94 -2.53
C THR A 440 -21.98 29.20 -1.46
N ILE A 441 -21.95 30.42 -0.92
CA ILE A 441 -22.96 30.92 0.00
C ILE A 441 -23.66 32.13 -0.61
N ILE A 442 -24.98 32.20 -0.44
CA ILE A 442 -25.79 33.34 -0.85
C ILE A 442 -26.72 33.76 0.28
N GLY A 443 -27.10 35.03 0.31
CA GLY A 443 -28.10 35.53 1.25
C GLY A 443 -27.88 36.98 1.62
N GLU A 444 -28.83 37.53 2.37
CA GLU A 444 -28.79 38.90 2.87
C GLU A 444 -27.54 39.16 3.72
N THR A 445 -27.09 38.19 4.52
CA THR A 445 -25.88 38.31 5.35
C THR A 445 -24.60 38.47 4.52
N VAL A 446 -24.49 37.77 3.38
CA VAL A 446 -23.35 37.91 2.46
C VAL A 446 -23.31 39.32 1.87
N ASN A 447 -24.48 39.81 1.43
CA ASN A 447 -24.62 41.16 0.92
C ASN A 447 -24.30 42.20 2.01
N LEU A 448 -24.73 41.99 3.25
CA LEU A 448 -24.42 42.88 4.36
C LEU A 448 -22.91 42.97 4.60
N ALA A 449 -22.23 41.83 4.73
CA ALA A 449 -20.79 41.78 4.99
C ALA A 449 -20.00 42.54 3.91
N SER A 450 -20.34 42.33 2.63
CA SER A 450 -19.71 43.05 1.51
C SER A 450 -19.93 44.57 1.59
N ARG A 451 -21.09 45.04 2.07
CA ARG A 451 -21.35 46.47 2.22
C ARG A 451 -20.67 47.08 3.45
N LEU A 452 -20.54 46.31 4.53
CA LEU A 452 -19.85 46.75 5.73
C LEU A 452 -18.36 46.96 5.51
N GLU A 453 -17.73 46.18 4.63
CA GLU A 453 -16.31 46.33 4.28
C GLU A 453 -16.03 47.75 3.78
N GLY A 454 -16.81 48.24 2.81
CA GLY A 454 -16.64 49.59 2.27
C GLY A 454 -16.89 50.72 3.28
N LEU A 455 -17.48 50.42 4.44
CA LEU A 455 -17.71 51.34 5.55
C LEU A 455 -16.64 51.25 6.63
N ALA A 456 -15.76 50.24 6.57
CA ALA A 456 -14.64 50.10 7.49
C ALA A 456 -13.58 51.17 7.22
N ALA A 457 -12.99 51.69 8.29
CA ALA A 457 -11.80 52.54 8.18
C ALA A 457 -10.65 51.75 7.54
N PRO A 458 -9.72 52.40 6.80
CA PRO A 458 -8.50 51.74 6.31
C PRO A 458 -7.76 51.00 7.44
N GLY A 459 -7.43 49.73 7.23
CA GLY A 459 -6.81 48.88 8.26
C GLY A 459 -7.77 48.43 9.37
N GLY A 460 -9.06 48.75 9.27
CA GLY A 460 -10.08 48.53 10.30
C GLY A 460 -10.96 47.30 10.04
N LEU A 461 -11.73 46.94 11.07
CA LEU A 461 -12.70 45.84 11.05
C LEU A 461 -14.09 46.37 11.45
N ALA A 462 -15.06 46.28 10.54
CA ALA A 462 -16.46 46.64 10.79
C ALA A 462 -17.32 45.38 10.99
N ILE A 463 -18.21 45.40 11.98
CA ILE A 463 -19.12 44.27 12.25
C ILE A 463 -20.56 44.71 12.40
N ASP A 464 -21.47 43.80 12.08
CA ASP A 464 -22.90 43.99 12.25
C ASP A 464 -23.36 43.72 13.70
N ARG A 465 -24.59 44.15 14.01
CA ARG A 465 -25.19 43.94 15.33
C ARG A 465 -25.27 42.47 15.75
N PHE A 466 -25.54 41.53 14.84
CA PHE A 466 -25.65 40.12 15.21
C PHE A 466 -24.28 39.52 15.54
N THR A 467 -23.22 39.88 14.80
CA THR A 467 -21.85 39.48 15.14
C THR A 467 -21.46 40.03 16.50
N TYR A 468 -21.75 41.30 16.78
CA TYR A 468 -21.50 41.92 18.08
C TYR A 468 -22.23 41.17 19.21
N LEU A 469 -23.55 41.01 19.11
CA LEU A 469 -24.39 40.35 20.13
C LEU A 469 -24.05 38.88 20.35
N ASN A 470 -23.70 38.12 19.31
CA ASN A 470 -23.35 36.70 19.44
C ASN A 470 -22.11 36.50 20.31
N VAL A 471 -21.27 37.53 20.44
CA VAL A 471 -20.01 37.50 21.19
C VAL A 471 -20.13 38.28 22.50
N GLU A 472 -21.15 39.15 22.62
CA GLU A 472 -21.45 39.98 23.79
C GLU A 472 -22.01 39.21 25.00
N GLY A 473 -22.29 37.92 24.87
CA GLY A 473 -22.57 37.03 26.01
C GLY A 473 -21.43 36.94 27.04
N ALA A 474 -20.27 37.53 26.76
CA ALA A 474 -19.20 37.83 27.70
C ALA A 474 -18.46 39.10 27.22
N ASN A 475 -17.99 39.94 28.15
CA ASN A 475 -17.21 41.19 27.98
C ASN A 475 -15.90 41.07 27.14
N ARG A 476 -15.92 40.50 25.94
CA ARG A 476 -14.72 40.06 25.19
C ARG A 476 -14.21 41.06 24.17
N LEU A 477 -15.06 41.87 23.57
CA LEU A 477 -14.68 42.81 22.51
C LEU A 477 -14.61 44.25 23.02
N LEU A 478 -13.66 45.00 22.47
CA LEU A 478 -13.60 46.45 22.56
C LEU A 478 -14.01 47.01 21.20
N CYS A 479 -15.15 47.73 21.16
CA CYS A 479 -15.70 48.29 19.93
C CYS A 479 -16.11 49.76 20.11
N GLU A 480 -16.05 50.52 19.01
CA GLU A 480 -16.70 51.84 18.88
C GLU A 480 -18.05 51.69 18.18
N GLY A 481 -19.06 52.44 18.64
CA GLY A 481 -20.41 52.42 18.08
C GLY A 481 -21.49 52.00 19.09
N PRO A 482 -22.69 51.60 18.62
CA PRO A 482 -23.05 51.47 17.21
C PRO A 482 -23.21 52.83 16.51
N ALA A 483 -22.73 52.93 15.29
CA ALA A 483 -23.17 53.97 14.35
C ALA A 483 -24.32 53.42 13.49
N GLN A 484 -25.39 54.20 13.30
CA GLN A 484 -26.47 53.84 12.39
C GLN A 484 -26.17 54.39 10.99
N GLN A 485 -26.16 53.51 9.99
CA GLN A 485 -25.97 53.92 8.59
C GLN A 485 -27.01 53.30 7.68
N LYS A 486 -27.44 54.09 6.69
CA LYS A 486 -28.32 53.59 5.63
C LYS A 486 -27.49 52.81 4.62
N VAL A 487 -27.68 51.49 4.60
CA VAL A 487 -26.95 50.59 3.70
C VAL A 487 -27.82 50.25 2.49
N LYS A 488 -27.25 50.31 1.29
CA LYS A 488 -27.97 49.97 0.06
C LYS A 488 -28.50 48.53 0.12
N GLY A 489 -29.81 48.38 -0.09
CA GLY A 489 -30.50 47.07 -0.06
C GLY A 489 -31.13 46.72 1.28
N PHE A 490 -30.93 47.54 2.32
CA PHE A 490 -31.57 47.39 3.63
C PHE A 490 -32.58 48.53 3.85
N VAL A 491 -33.78 48.17 4.32
CA VAL A 491 -34.86 49.13 4.58
C VAL A 491 -34.55 49.95 5.83
N ASP A 492 -34.20 49.25 6.91
CA ASP A 492 -33.84 49.87 8.18
C ASP A 492 -32.35 50.25 8.22
N PRO A 493 -31.98 51.34 8.93
CA PRO A 493 -30.58 51.65 9.21
C PRO A 493 -29.89 50.48 9.92
N VAL A 494 -28.71 50.12 9.43
CA VAL A 494 -27.90 49.04 10.01
C VAL A 494 -27.01 49.62 11.10
N HIS A 495 -26.91 48.91 12.23
CA HIS A 495 -25.98 49.23 13.30
C HIS A 495 -24.61 48.63 12.98
N ILE A 496 -23.61 49.49 12.94
CA ILE A 496 -22.23 49.14 12.59
C ILE A 496 -21.35 49.42 13.80
N TYR A 497 -20.51 48.44 14.13
CA TYR A 497 -19.53 48.53 15.20
C TYR A 497 -18.13 48.43 14.61
N ARG A 498 -17.22 49.30 15.04
CA ARG A 498 -15.81 49.19 14.68
C ARG A 498 -15.09 48.42 15.77
N VAL A 499 -14.41 47.33 15.43
CA VAL A 499 -13.62 46.56 16.38
C VAL A 499 -12.28 47.27 16.60
N ILE A 500 -11.93 47.50 17.87
CA ILE A 500 -10.66 48.09 18.31
C ILE A 500 -9.71 46.99 18.84
N GLY A 501 -10.27 45.89 19.36
CA GLY A 501 -9.49 44.77 19.88
C GLY A 501 -10.31 43.93 20.85
N TYR A 502 -9.60 43.17 21.70
CA TYR A 502 -10.21 42.37 22.77
C TYR A 502 -10.13 43.08 24.12
N ARG A 503 -11.20 42.98 24.90
CA ARG A 503 -11.25 43.39 26.32
C ARG A 503 -10.80 42.25 27.24
N ASP A 504 -11.04 41.00 26.83
CA ASP A 504 -10.64 39.81 27.57
C ASP A 504 -9.14 39.53 27.36
N LYS A 505 -8.40 39.46 28.47
CA LYS A 505 -6.97 39.13 28.45
C LYS A 505 -6.70 37.76 27.81
N ALA A 506 -7.57 36.77 28.04
CA ALA A 506 -7.39 35.44 27.46
C ALA A 506 -7.45 35.47 25.93
N GLU A 507 -8.32 36.31 25.34
CA GLU A 507 -8.41 36.49 23.90
C GLU A 507 -7.18 37.24 23.34
N THR A 508 -6.69 38.26 24.06
CA THR A 508 -5.44 38.95 23.70
C THR A 508 -4.24 37.99 23.76
N ASP A 509 -4.12 37.18 24.81
CA ASP A 509 -3.01 36.23 24.96
C ASP A 509 -3.06 35.16 23.84
N LEU A 510 -4.26 34.68 23.49
CA LEU A 510 -4.47 33.75 22.38
C LEU A 510 -4.14 34.37 21.02
N LEU A 511 -4.49 35.64 20.80
CA LEU A 511 -4.12 36.40 19.60
C LEU A 511 -2.60 36.49 19.47
N CYS A 512 -1.89 36.87 20.54
CA CYS A 512 -0.43 36.94 20.56
C CYS A 512 0.20 35.58 20.23
N GLN A 513 -0.24 34.50 20.90
CA GLN A 513 0.22 33.15 20.59
C GLN A 513 -0.06 32.76 19.14
N THR A 514 -1.25 33.09 18.64
CA THR A 514 -1.65 32.78 17.27
C THR A 514 -0.71 33.39 16.24
N LEU A 515 -0.35 34.66 16.44
CA LEU A 515 0.58 35.39 15.58
C LEU A 515 2.00 34.82 15.68
N LEU A 516 2.48 34.52 16.89
CA LEU A 516 3.82 33.96 17.10
C LEU A 516 3.97 32.58 16.43
N ASP A 517 2.99 31.69 16.61
CA ASP A 517 2.99 30.37 15.96
C ASP A 517 3.06 30.49 14.43
N LEU A 518 2.29 31.43 13.86
CA LEU A 518 2.23 31.61 12.41
C LEU A 518 3.54 32.15 11.87
N LEU A 519 4.15 33.11 12.57
CA LEU A 519 5.46 33.61 12.20
C LEU A 519 6.51 32.49 12.20
N GLN A 520 6.43 31.52 13.11
CA GLN A 520 7.41 30.42 13.16
C GLN A 520 7.31 29.43 11.98
N THR A 521 6.26 29.48 11.17
CA THR A 521 6.08 28.58 10.01
C THR A 521 7.10 28.85 8.90
N GLU A 522 7.46 27.81 8.14
CA GLU A 522 8.34 27.98 6.97
C GLU A 522 7.67 28.83 5.90
N GLU A 523 6.36 28.68 5.73
CA GLU A 523 5.55 29.43 4.79
C GLU A 523 5.54 30.94 5.11
N ALA A 524 5.44 31.34 6.38
CA ALA A 524 5.52 32.75 6.74
C ALA A 524 6.92 33.34 6.48
N ARG A 525 7.98 32.56 6.71
CA ARG A 525 9.35 32.96 6.38
C ARG A 525 9.54 33.11 4.87
N ASP A 526 9.00 32.18 4.09
CA ASP A 526 9.08 32.19 2.63
C ASP A 526 8.32 33.37 2.03
N VAL A 527 7.11 33.64 2.53
CA VAL A 527 6.31 34.80 2.13
C VAL A 527 7.03 36.12 2.43
N LEU A 528 7.60 36.23 3.63
CA LEU A 528 8.31 37.44 4.03
C LEU A 528 9.68 37.56 3.36
N ARG A 529 10.23 36.49 2.77
CA ARG A 529 11.54 36.48 2.06
C ARG A 529 12.67 37.10 2.89
N LEU A 530 12.66 36.84 4.20
CA LEU A 530 13.65 37.36 5.14
C LEU A 530 14.75 36.32 5.36
N THR A 531 15.99 36.78 5.51
CA THR A 531 17.06 35.92 6.03
C THR A 531 16.74 35.48 7.46
N LYS A 532 17.33 34.37 7.92
CA LYS A 532 17.11 33.84 9.28
C LYS A 532 17.36 34.88 10.37
N ASN A 533 18.34 35.78 10.17
CA ASN A 533 18.68 36.83 11.13
C ASN A 533 17.66 37.99 11.11
N GLN A 534 17.26 38.47 9.93
CA GLN A 534 16.23 39.51 9.79
C GLN A 534 14.87 39.03 10.32
N PHE A 535 14.56 37.75 10.11
CA PHE A 535 13.36 37.13 10.63
C PHE A 535 13.37 37.08 12.16
N ALA A 536 14.51 36.70 12.78
CA ALA A 536 14.66 36.68 14.23
C ALA A 536 14.55 38.06 14.88
N GLU A 537 15.08 39.10 14.23
CA GLU A 537 14.97 40.49 14.65
C GLU A 537 13.50 40.98 14.62
N LEU A 538 12.82 40.79 13.49
CA LEU A 538 11.40 41.16 13.33
C LEU A 538 10.49 40.39 14.30
N PHE A 539 10.79 39.12 14.55
CA PHE A 539 10.08 38.29 15.53
C PHE A 539 10.27 38.80 16.96
N ALA A 540 11.50 39.13 17.36
CA ALA A 540 11.78 39.67 18.68
C ALA A 540 11.10 41.03 18.91
N GLU A 541 11.08 41.91 17.90
CA GLU A 541 10.35 43.18 17.94
C GLU A 541 8.83 42.97 18.06
N ALA A 542 8.27 42.04 17.28
CA ALA A 542 6.85 41.70 17.35
C ALA A 542 6.48 41.07 18.69
N GLU A 543 7.30 40.16 19.22
CA GLU A 543 7.12 39.52 20.52
C GLU A 543 7.16 40.55 21.65
N GLN A 544 8.15 41.45 21.66
CA GLN A 544 8.24 42.51 22.66
C GLN A 544 7.02 43.45 22.64
N ARG A 545 6.52 43.79 21.45
CA ARG A 545 5.35 44.66 21.25
C ARG A 545 4.03 43.96 21.61
N LEU A 546 3.92 42.66 21.37
CA LEU A 546 2.76 41.86 21.75
C LEU A 546 2.73 41.59 23.26
N MET A 547 3.89 41.42 23.90
CA MET A 547 4.03 41.15 25.34
C MET A 547 3.86 42.41 26.21
N SER A 548 4.09 43.62 25.68
CA SER A 548 3.83 44.87 26.39
C SER A 548 2.35 45.25 26.49
N GLN A 549 1.44 44.44 25.93
CA GLN A 549 -0.01 44.66 25.86
C GLN A 549 -0.45 45.96 25.15
N ASP A 550 0.46 46.62 24.43
CA ASP A 550 0.13 47.78 23.59
C ASP A 550 -0.37 47.32 22.20
N VAL A 551 -1.31 46.36 22.22
CA VAL A 551 -1.93 45.75 21.04
C VAL A 551 -3.13 46.62 20.65
N ARG A 552 -2.88 47.89 20.33
CA ARG A 552 -3.88 48.74 19.69
C ARG A 552 -3.89 48.44 18.19
N LEU A 553 -5.08 48.23 17.63
CA LEU A 553 -5.23 48.15 16.18
C LEU A 553 -4.72 49.45 15.53
N PRO A 554 -4.09 49.37 14.34
CA PRO A 554 -3.60 50.55 13.63
C PRO A 554 -4.73 51.58 13.47
N THR A 555 -4.45 52.81 13.88
CA THR A 555 -5.40 53.91 13.81
C THR A 555 -5.49 54.45 12.38
N SER A 556 -6.50 55.27 12.09
CA SER A 556 -6.56 56.00 10.82
C SER A 556 -5.36 56.93 10.61
N ALA A 557 -4.67 57.34 11.68
CA ALA A 557 -3.44 58.12 11.61
C ALA A 557 -2.24 57.25 11.20
N ASP A 558 -2.13 56.03 11.75
CA ASP A 558 -1.12 55.05 11.31
C ASP A 558 -1.34 54.67 9.84
N ALA A 559 -2.60 54.53 9.43
CA ALA A 559 -2.99 54.30 8.05
C ALA A 559 -2.62 55.45 7.10
N ALA A 560 -2.74 56.70 7.57
CA ALA A 560 -2.35 57.88 6.79
C ALA A 560 -0.83 57.96 6.61
N ALA A 561 -0.05 57.58 7.63
CA ALA A 561 1.41 57.55 7.58
C ALA A 561 1.97 56.42 6.70
N LEU A 562 1.26 55.28 6.61
CA LEU A 562 1.60 54.16 5.72
C LEU A 562 1.21 54.41 4.25
N ALA A 563 0.30 55.36 3.99
CA ALA A 563 -0.22 55.70 2.67
C ALA A 563 0.51 56.87 1.97
N THR A 564 1.31 57.63 2.72
CA THR A 564 2.28 58.63 2.21
C THR A 564 3.64 57.98 1.99
#